data_AF-A0A6C0HV41-F1
#
_entry.id   AF-A0A6C0HV41-F1
#
_cell.length_a   1.000
_cell.length_b   1.000
_cell.length_c   1.000
_cell.angle_alpha   90.00
_cell.angle_beta   90.00
_cell.angle_gamma   90.00
#
_symmetry.space_group_name_H-M   'P 1'
#
loop_
_entity.id
_entity.type
_entity.pdbx_description
1 polymer ?
#
loop_
_entity_poly.entity_id
_entity_poly.type
_entity_poly.pdbx_seq_one_letter_code
_entity_poly.pdbx_strand_id
1 'polypeptide(L)'
;MLFNNIMSSKPTLEEIKKSISDIKTIIKNIEIKGITRPADKEEYFWNNHPDLMNRFTFLVSQLCSNNNNKMLEIMLNQLEEIEKGKTANEADKEIGEILANNYLPK
;
A
#
# COMPACT_ATOMS: atom_id res chain seq x y z
N MET A 1 31.70 15.74 12.06
CA MET A 1 30.56 14.86 12.38
C MET A 1 29.47 15.18 11.38
N LEU A 2 29.27 14.30 10.39
CA LEU A 2 28.24 14.46 9.37
C LEU A 2 27.00 13.68 9.83
N PHE A 3 26.03 14.38 10.40
CA PHE A 3 24.69 13.83 10.55
C PHE A 3 24.08 13.79 9.15
N ASN A 4 24.14 12.62 8.53
CA ASN A 4 23.44 12.37 7.27
C ASN A 4 21.94 12.55 7.51
N ASN A 5 21.42 13.55 6.83
CA ASN A 5 20.01 13.78 6.52
C ASN A 5 19.31 12.43 6.24
N ILE A 6 18.56 11.89 7.19
CA ILE A 6 17.51 10.91 6.87
C ILE A 6 16.36 11.73 6.32
N MET A 7 16.55 12.28 5.12
CA MET A 7 15.44 12.71 4.30
C MET A 7 14.62 11.45 4.05
N SER A 8 13.40 11.43 4.59
CA SER A 8 12.36 10.48 4.21
C SER A 8 12.06 10.68 2.72
N SER A 9 12.92 10.14 1.86
CA SER A 9 12.72 10.14 0.42
C SER A 9 11.44 9.36 0.15
N LYS A 10 10.55 9.97 -0.63
CA LYS A 10 9.33 9.29 -1.07
C LYS A 10 9.73 7.94 -1.69
N PRO A 11 9.07 6.83 -1.30
CA PRO A 11 9.41 5.52 -1.85
C PRO A 11 9.17 5.52 -3.36
N THR A 12 10.06 4.88 -4.11
CA THR A 12 9.92 4.68 -5.56
C THR A 12 8.80 3.69 -5.86
N LEU A 13 8.28 3.67 -7.10
CA LEU A 13 7.27 2.69 -7.50
C LEU A 13 7.75 1.25 -7.30
N GLU A 14 9.02 0.97 -7.61
CA GLU A 14 9.62 -0.34 -7.40
C GLU A 14 9.74 -0.72 -5.92
N GLU A 15 10.07 0.24 -5.04
CA GLU A 15 10.05 0.00 -3.60
C GLU A 15 8.63 -0.31 -3.10
N ILE A 16 7.61 0.37 -3.62
CA ILE A 16 6.21 0.12 -3.26
C ILE A 16 5.78 -1.26 -3.74
N LYS A 17 6.03 -1.60 -5.02
CA LYS A 17 5.70 -2.91 -5.61
C LYS A 17 6.36 -4.06 -4.83
N LYS A 18 7.64 -3.91 -4.48
CA LYS A 18 8.37 -4.86 -3.64
C LYS A 18 7.72 -5.00 -2.26
N SER A 19 7.43 -3.87 -1.59
CA SER A 19 6.82 -3.88 -0.26
C SER A 19 5.45 -4.58 -0.27
N ILE A 20 4.65 -4.43 -1.32
CA ILE A 20 3.38 -5.16 -1.49
C ILE A 20 3.62 -6.66 -1.55
N SER A 21 4.61 -7.10 -2.32
CA SER A 21 4.96 -8.52 -2.44
C SER A 21 5.41 -9.09 -1.08
N ASP A 22 6.25 -8.34 -0.37
CA ASP A 22 6.76 -8.75 0.95
C ASP A 22 5.61 -8.84 1.98
N ILE A 23 4.75 -7.83 2.06
CA ILE A 23 3.58 -7.80 2.95
C ILE A 23 2.64 -8.98 2.65
N LYS A 24 2.31 -9.23 1.37
CA LYS A 24 1.45 -10.36 0.98
C LYS A 24 2.05 -11.71 1.37
N THR A 25 3.37 -11.85 1.24
CA THR A 25 4.09 -13.07 1.63
C THR A 25 4.02 -13.29 3.14
N ILE A 26 4.23 -12.24 3.93
CA ILE A 26 4.11 -12.28 5.39
C ILE A 26 2.68 -12.66 5.80
N ILE A 27 1.67 -12.01 5.22
CA ILE A 27 0.25 -12.31 5.48
C ILE A 27 -0.05 -13.78 5.21
N LYS A 28 0.35 -14.32 4.06
CA LYS A 28 0.15 -15.73 3.73
C LYS A 28 0.82 -16.66 4.75
N ASN A 29 2.03 -16.32 5.20
CA ASN A 29 2.76 -17.12 6.18
C ASN A 29 2.09 -17.14 7.56
N ILE A 30 1.51 -16.02 8.01
CA ILE A 30 0.82 -15.95 9.30
C ILE A 30 -0.59 -16.56 9.22
N GLU A 31 -1.25 -16.51 8.06
CA GLU A 31 -2.51 -17.20 7.81
C GLU A 31 -2.35 -18.72 7.91
N ILE A 32 -1.25 -19.28 7.39
CA ILE A 32 -0.90 -20.71 7.54
C ILE A 32 -0.73 -21.09 9.02
N LYS A 33 -0.32 -20.13 9.87
CA LYS A 33 -0.18 -20.31 11.32
C LYS A 33 -1.48 -20.04 12.10
N GLY A 34 -2.58 -19.74 11.42
CA GLY A 34 -3.90 -19.53 12.00
C GLY A 34 -4.28 -18.06 12.28
N ILE A 35 -3.42 -17.09 11.94
CA ILE A 35 -3.73 -15.65 12.12
C ILE A 35 -4.49 -15.15 10.89
N THR A 36 -5.83 -15.10 10.99
CA THR A 36 -6.70 -14.81 9.85
C THR A 36 -7.49 -13.50 9.97
N ARG A 37 -7.71 -13.01 11.20
CA ARG A 37 -8.48 -11.78 11.44
C ARG A 37 -7.62 -10.56 11.07
N PRO A 38 -8.19 -9.54 10.40
CA PRO A 38 -7.45 -8.34 10.00
C PRO A 38 -6.70 -7.65 11.15
N ALA A 39 -7.36 -7.46 12.30
CA ALA A 39 -6.76 -6.82 13.46
C ALA A 39 -5.54 -7.60 13.99
N ASP A 40 -5.65 -8.92 14.10
CA ASP A 40 -4.56 -9.79 14.57
C ASP A 40 -3.37 -9.79 13.59
N LYS A 41 -3.64 -9.65 12.28
CA LYS A 41 -2.59 -9.46 11.27
C LYS A 41 -1.89 -8.12 11.45
N GLU A 42 -2.64 -7.02 11.62
CA GLU A 42 -2.04 -5.70 11.86
C GLU A 42 -1.21 -5.68 13.14
N GLU A 43 -1.70 -6.27 14.22
CA GLU A 43 -0.95 -6.43 15.47
C GLU A 43 0.34 -7.23 15.25
N TYR A 44 0.30 -8.28 14.43
CA TYR A 44 1.50 -9.01 14.04
C TYR A 44 2.53 -8.10 13.35
N PHE A 45 2.10 -7.23 12.43
CA PHE A 45 2.99 -6.27 11.77
C PHE A 45 3.57 -5.24 12.75
N TRP A 46 2.76 -4.68 13.66
CA TRP A 46 3.25 -3.78 14.70
C TRP A 46 4.34 -4.42 15.57
N ASN A 47 4.15 -5.69 15.92
CA ASN A 47 5.06 -6.40 16.83
C ASN A 47 6.32 -6.95 16.14
N ASN A 48 6.22 -7.39 14.88
CA ASN A 48 7.28 -8.15 14.20
C ASN A 48 7.90 -7.44 12.99
N HIS A 49 7.19 -6.48 12.39
CA HIS A 49 7.63 -5.72 11.22
C HIS A 49 7.30 -4.22 11.36
N PRO A 50 7.73 -3.57 12.47
CA PRO A 50 7.38 -2.18 12.74
C PRO A 50 7.94 -1.22 11.69
N ASP A 51 9.02 -1.58 10.99
CA ASP A 51 9.58 -0.84 9.87
C ASP A 51 8.59 -0.75 8.69
N LEU A 52 7.99 -1.89 8.30
CA LEU A 52 6.96 -1.93 7.26
C LEU A 52 5.71 -1.20 7.72
N MET A 53 5.29 -1.41 8.96
CA MET A 53 4.08 -0.79 9.51
C MET A 53 4.21 0.72 9.63
N ASN A 54 5.37 1.24 10.04
CA ASN A 54 5.61 2.68 10.13
C ASN A 54 5.76 3.34 8.77
N ARG A 55 6.43 2.68 7.82
CA ARG A 55 6.69 3.26 6.48
C ARG A 55 5.48 3.16 5.56
N PHE A 56 4.67 2.11 5.70
CA PHE A 56 3.57 1.77 4.79
C PHE A 56 2.27 1.41 5.53
N THR A 57 1.93 2.12 6.61
CA THR A 57 0.79 1.81 7.49
C THR A 57 -0.50 1.56 6.71
N PHE A 58 -0.86 2.48 5.81
CA PHE A 58 -2.07 2.36 5.00
C PHE A 58 -2.06 1.09 4.13
N LEU A 59 -0.92 0.79 3.51
CA LEU A 59 -0.78 -0.38 2.65
C LEU A 59 -0.91 -1.69 3.43
N VAL A 60 -0.25 -1.77 4.59
CA VAL A 60 -0.35 -2.92 5.49
C VAL A 60 -1.79 -3.12 5.94
N SER A 61 -2.47 -2.06 6.39
CA SER A 61 -3.87 -2.13 6.83
C SER A 61 -4.83 -2.56 5.72
N GLN A 62 -4.66 -2.02 4.50
CA GLN A 62 -5.48 -2.44 3.36
C GLN A 62 -5.29 -3.92 3.03
N LEU A 63 -4.04 -4.38 2.98
CA LEU A 63 -3.73 -5.78 2.66
C LEU A 63 -4.17 -6.74 3.77
N CYS A 64 -4.06 -6.36 5.06
CA CYS A 64 -4.53 -7.16 6.18
C CYS A 64 -6.05 -7.33 6.20
N SER A 65 -6.77 -6.29 5.79
CA SER A 65 -8.24 -6.28 5.70
C SER A 65 -8.80 -7.20 4.63
N ASN A 66 -7.96 -7.67 3.69
CA ASN A 66 -8.34 -8.50 2.54
C ASN A 66 -9.50 -7.89 1.72
N ASN A 67 -9.72 -6.59 1.87
CA ASN A 67 -10.74 -5.86 1.12
C ASN A 67 -10.21 -5.61 -0.28
N ASN A 68 -11.12 -5.72 -1.25
CA ASN A 68 -10.90 -5.57 -2.69
C ASN A 68 -9.66 -4.73 -3.06
N ASN A 69 -8.55 -5.43 -3.34
CA ASN A 69 -7.27 -4.82 -3.70
C ASN A 69 -7.31 -4.06 -5.04
N LYS A 70 -8.45 -4.10 -5.76
CA LYS A 70 -8.66 -3.40 -7.03
C LYS A 70 -8.33 -1.91 -6.93
N MET A 71 -8.66 -1.24 -5.82
CA MET A 71 -8.31 0.17 -5.66
C MET A 71 -6.80 0.37 -5.54
N LEU A 72 -6.12 -0.49 -4.79
CA LEU A 72 -4.66 -0.47 -4.67
C LEU A 72 -3.99 -0.71 -6.04
N GLU A 73 -4.49 -1.67 -6.82
CA GLU A 73 -4.00 -1.94 -8.18
C GLU A 73 -4.19 -0.75 -9.11
N ILE A 74 -5.36 -0.10 -9.05
CA ILE A 74 -5.63 1.14 -9.81
C ILE A 74 -4.61 2.22 -9.43
N MET A 75 -4.37 2.44 -8.13
CA MET A 75 -3.41 3.45 -7.67
C MET A 75 -1.98 3.15 -8.15
N LEU A 76 -1.56 1.88 -8.13
CA LEU A 76 -0.24 1.48 -8.64
C LEU A 76 -0.11 1.70 -10.15
N ASN A 77 -1.15 1.38 -10.91
CA ASN A 77 -1.16 1.62 -12.35
C ASN A 77 -1.06 3.11 -12.65
N GLN A 78 -1.76 3.96 -11.91
CA GLN A 78 -1.65 5.41 -12.08
C GLN A 78 -0.26 5.94 -11.78
N LEU A 79 0.41 5.42 -10.75
CA LEU A 79 1.82 5.76 -10.47
C LEU A 79 2.75 5.34 -11.62
N GLU A 80 2.53 4.17 -12.23
CA GLU A 80 3.31 3.72 -13.37
C GLU A 80 3.09 4.60 -14.62
N GLU A 81 1.85 5.01 -14.87
CA GLU A 81 1.55 5.91 -15.98
C GLU A 81 2.16 7.31 -15.75
N ILE A 82 2.24 7.77 -14.49
CA ILE A 82 2.95 9.02 -14.15
C ILE A 82 4.45 8.91 -14.48
N GLU A 83 5.10 7.79 -14.15
CA GLU A 83 6.50 7.56 -14.53
C GLU A 83 6.71 7.53 -16.05
N LYS A 84 5.68 7.14 -16.82
CA LYS A 84 5.68 7.17 -18.29
C LYS A 84 5.34 8.53 -18.90
N GLY A 85 5.01 9.54 -18.08
CA GLY A 85 4.77 10.92 -18.53
C GLY A 85 3.34 11.43 -18.35
N LYS A 86 2.44 10.64 -17.76
CA LYS A 86 1.12 11.13 -17.32
C LYS A 86 1.28 12.15 -16.20
N THR A 87 0.45 13.17 -16.16
CA THR A 87 0.50 14.15 -15.07
C THR A 87 -0.22 13.63 -13.83
N ALA A 88 0.23 14.07 -12.65
CA ALA A 88 -0.45 13.75 -11.39
C ALA A 88 -1.93 14.20 -11.39
N ASN A 89 -2.24 15.35 -12.01
CA ASN A 89 -3.62 15.84 -12.12
C ASN A 89 -4.53 14.92 -12.95
N GLU A 90 -4.01 14.34 -14.04
CA GLU A 90 -4.76 13.38 -14.85
C GLU A 90 -5.01 12.08 -14.08
N ALA A 91 -4.01 11.61 -13.35
CA ALA A 91 -4.14 10.45 -12.48
C ALA A 91 -5.16 10.68 -11.36
N ASP A 92 -5.09 11.82 -10.66
CA ASP A 92 -6.02 12.19 -9.59
C ASP A 92 -7.46 12.30 -10.08
N LYS A 93 -7.66 12.86 -11.29
CA LYS A 93 -8.98 12.94 -11.91
C LYS A 93 -9.59 11.56 -12.14
N GLU A 94 -8.82 10.63 -12.73
CA GLU A 94 -9.29 9.27 -12.97
C GLU A 94 -9.58 8.50 -11.68
N ILE A 95 -8.73 8.66 -10.67
CA ILE A 95 -8.95 8.09 -9.34
C ILE A 95 -10.25 8.64 -8.75
N GLY A 96 -10.47 9.95 -8.83
CA GLY A 96 -11.69 10.62 -8.37
C GLY A 96 -12.95 10.11 -9.07
N GLU A 97 -12.91 9.95 -10.40
CA GLU A 97 -14.03 9.41 -11.19
C GLU A 97 -14.34 7.95 -10.80
N ILE A 98 -13.31 7.13 -10.60
CA ILE A 98 -13.48 5.74 -10.15
C ILE A 98 -14.11 5.70 -8.76
N LEU A 99 -13.67 6.55 -7.83
CA LEU A 99 -14.25 6.63 -6.49
C LEU A 99 -15.72 7.08 -6.54
N ALA A 100 -16.02 8.12 -7.30
CA ALA A 100 -17.38 8.61 -7.48
C ALA A 100 -18.31 7.50 -8.02
N ASN A 101 -17.86 6.77 -9.04
CA ASN A 101 -18.65 5.73 -9.68
C ASN A 101 -18.86 4.47 -8.81
N ASN A 102 -17.94 4.17 -7.90
CA ASN A 102 -18.02 2.96 -7.06
C ASN A 102 -18.64 3.20 -5.68
N TYR A 103 -18.63 4.44 -5.17
CA TYR A 103 -18.97 4.71 -3.76
C TYR A 103 -20.00 5.82 -3.55
N LEU A 104 -20.31 6.64 -4.54
CA LEU A 104 -21.42 7.59 -4.42
C LEU A 104 -22.72 6.93 -4.90
N PRO A 105 -23.81 7.01 -4.12
CA PRO A 105 -25.13 6.60 -4.61
C PRO A 105 -25.52 7.47 -5.81
N LYS A 106 -26.06 6.82 -6.84
CA LYS A 106 -26.53 7.49 -8.07
C LYS A 106 -27.72 8.40 -7.80
#